data_AF-A0A2V9N0G2-F1
#
_entry.id   AF-A0A2V9N0G2-F1
#
_cell.length_a   1.000
_cell.length_b   1.000
_cell.length_c   1.000
_cell.angle_alpha   90.00
_cell.angle_beta   90.00
_cell.angle_gamma   90.00
#
_symmetry.space_group_name_H-M   'P 1'
#
loop_
_entity.id
_entity.type
_entity.pdbx_description
1 polymer ?
#
loop_
_entity_poly.entity_id
_entity_poly.type
_entity_poly.pdbx_seq_one_letter_code
_entity_poly.pdbx_strand_id
1 'polypeptide(L)'
;MPARKQSQRASTKTAGYSGTPLPKKLGIRDNYSAVLINAPDRFERKLDPVPTTAKIVTDPKNANVAVLFAYSVAELVRDFRPLAKALPEKTALWIAWPKKASGVATDLNENVVRELGLASGWVDYKVCAIDETWSGLCFARKKN
;
A
#
# COMPACT_ATOMS: atom_id res chain seq x y z
N MET A 1 45.20 17.78 21.44
CA MET A 1 43.82 17.56 21.95
C MET A 1 43.25 18.92 22.33
N PRO A 2 42.01 19.33 21.99
CA PRO A 2 40.91 18.72 21.23
C PRO A 2 40.75 19.47 19.85
N ALA A 3 39.78 19.33 18.95
CA ALA A 3 38.39 18.87 19.00
C ALA A 3 37.95 18.31 17.62
N ARG A 4 36.96 17.42 17.70
CA ARG A 4 36.29 16.66 16.63
C ARG A 4 35.92 17.50 15.40
N LYS A 5 36.36 17.06 14.22
CA LYS A 5 35.74 17.45 12.94
C LYS A 5 34.35 16.81 12.88
N GLN A 6 33.32 17.66 12.85
CA GLN A 6 31.94 17.29 12.57
C GLN A 6 31.87 16.60 11.21
N SER A 7 31.42 15.35 11.21
CA SER A 7 31.02 14.65 10.00
C SER A 7 29.68 15.25 9.57
N GLN A 8 29.71 16.06 8.50
CA GLN A 8 28.52 16.59 7.86
C GLN A 8 27.70 15.42 7.32
N ARG A 9 26.51 15.18 7.89
CA ARG A 9 25.52 14.30 7.29
C ARG A 9 25.05 14.95 5.99
N ALA A 10 25.26 14.23 4.88
CA ALA A 10 24.76 14.59 3.57
C ALA A 10 23.24 14.74 3.61
N SER A 11 22.76 15.94 3.31
CA SER A 11 21.35 16.25 3.08
C SER A 11 20.96 15.75 1.70
N THR A 12 20.52 14.49 1.59
CA THR A 12 19.82 14.03 0.38
C THR A 12 18.46 14.70 0.31
N LYS A 13 18.39 15.76 -0.50
CA LYS A 13 17.15 16.27 -1.08
C LYS A 13 16.50 15.15 -1.89
N THR A 14 15.34 14.66 -1.48
CA THR A 14 14.51 13.79 -2.30
C THR A 14 13.29 14.57 -2.78
N ALA A 15 13.07 14.52 -4.09
CA ALA A 15 12.05 15.22 -4.84
C ALA A 15 10.64 15.08 -4.22
N GLY A 16 9.86 16.17 -4.31
CA GLY A 16 8.57 16.32 -3.64
C GLY A 16 7.47 15.40 -4.17
N TYR A 17 6.48 15.09 -3.32
CA TYR A 17 5.04 15.12 -3.59
C TYR A 17 4.30 14.74 -2.28
N SER A 18 3.70 15.75 -1.63
CA SER A 18 3.02 15.66 -0.32
C SER A 18 3.96 15.18 0.80
N GLY A 19 4.36 16.10 1.69
CA GLY A 19 5.20 15.83 2.88
C GLY A 19 4.58 14.87 3.92
N THR A 20 3.56 14.11 3.54
CA THR A 20 2.97 13.04 4.33
C THR A 20 3.65 11.72 3.96
N PRO A 21 4.31 11.04 4.93
CA PRO A 21 4.93 9.73 4.71
C PRO A 21 3.93 8.71 4.14
N LEU A 22 4.41 7.81 3.28
CA LEU A 22 3.58 6.77 2.65
C LEU A 22 2.75 5.95 3.67
N PRO A 23 3.27 5.54 4.84
CA PRO A 23 2.45 4.85 5.86
C PRO A 23 1.19 5.63 6.23
N LYS A 24 1.32 6.94 6.43
CA LYS A 24 0.18 7.81 6.77
C LYS A 24 -0.78 7.97 5.57
N LYS A 25 -0.28 7.96 4.33
CA LYS A 25 -1.12 7.92 3.12
C LYS A 25 -1.92 6.61 3.05
N LEU A 26 -1.31 5.48 3.37
CA LEU A 26 -1.97 4.16 3.42
C LEU A 26 -2.86 3.96 4.65
N GLY A 27 -2.84 4.89 5.60
CA GLY A 27 -3.64 4.79 6.83
C GLY A 27 -3.04 3.86 7.89
N ILE A 28 -1.75 3.53 7.78
CA ILE A 28 -0.99 2.81 8.80
C ILE A 28 -0.78 3.77 9.99
N ARG A 29 -1.18 3.32 11.18
CA ARG A 29 -1.14 4.08 12.45
C ARG A 29 -0.37 3.29 13.50
N ASP A 30 -0.10 3.91 14.63
CA ASP A 30 0.43 3.19 15.79
C ASP A 30 -0.47 2.00 16.15
N ASN A 31 0.17 0.90 16.51
CA ASN A 31 -0.42 -0.40 16.87
C ASN A 31 -1.19 -1.09 15.73
N TYR A 32 -1.07 -0.62 14.48
CA TYR A 32 -1.67 -1.29 13.34
C TYR A 32 -0.72 -2.34 12.76
N SER A 33 -1.30 -3.43 12.30
CA SER A 33 -0.60 -4.43 11.50
C SER A 33 -0.93 -4.22 10.02
N ALA A 34 0.10 -4.17 9.19
CA ALA A 34 -0.03 -4.10 7.74
C ALA A 34 0.46 -5.40 7.10
N VAL A 35 -0.29 -5.90 6.11
CA VAL A 35 0.13 -7.03 5.28
C VAL A 35 0.33 -6.58 3.84
N LEU A 36 1.41 -7.05 3.21
CA LEU A 36 1.77 -6.76 1.83
C LEU A 36 1.67 -8.05 1.02
N ILE A 37 0.85 -8.06 -0.02
CA ILE A 37 0.59 -9.24 -0.87
C ILE A 37 1.13 -8.96 -2.26
N ASN A 38 1.99 -9.85 -2.77
CA ASN A 38 2.71 -9.70 -4.05
C ASN A 38 3.49 -8.39 -4.19
N ALA A 39 3.91 -7.79 -3.07
CA ALA A 39 4.63 -6.54 -3.12
C ALA A 39 5.95 -6.70 -3.88
N PRO A 40 6.37 -5.67 -4.65
CA PRO A 40 7.66 -5.71 -5.32
C PRO A 40 8.80 -5.78 -4.29
N ASP A 41 9.94 -6.27 -4.73
CA ASP A 41 11.09 -6.49 -3.86
C ASP A 41 11.42 -5.26 -3.01
N ARG A 42 11.56 -5.51 -1.70
CA ARG A 42 11.94 -4.50 -0.70
C ARG A 42 10.96 -3.34 -0.55
N PHE A 43 9.70 -3.51 -0.95
CA PHE A 43 8.68 -2.47 -0.83
C PHE A 43 8.49 -1.98 0.62
N GLU A 44 8.72 -2.84 1.62
CA GLU A 44 8.65 -2.50 3.03
C GLU A 44 9.54 -1.30 3.41
N ARG A 45 10.65 -1.08 2.70
CA ARG A 45 11.53 0.09 2.90
C ARG A 45 10.85 1.41 2.54
N LYS A 46 9.85 1.40 1.67
CA LYS A 46 9.06 2.61 1.33
C LYS A 46 8.09 2.97 2.45
N LEU A 47 7.86 2.07 3.40
CA LEU A 47 7.07 2.33 4.58
C LEU A 47 7.91 2.95 5.71
N ASP A 48 9.21 3.14 5.54
CA ASP A 48 10.05 3.77 6.55
C ASP A 48 9.94 5.33 6.53
N PRO A 49 9.87 5.98 7.71
CA PRO A 49 9.70 5.39 9.03
C PRO A 49 8.27 4.89 9.23
N VAL A 50 8.14 3.63 9.60
CA VAL A 50 6.86 3.07 10.06
C VAL A 50 6.57 3.70 11.44
N PRO A 51 5.30 4.04 11.77
CA PRO A 51 4.95 4.47 13.12
C PRO A 51 5.49 3.48 14.17
N THR A 52 5.97 3.98 15.32
CA THR A 52 6.86 3.25 16.25
C THR A 52 6.35 1.86 16.66
N THR A 53 5.02 1.65 16.68
CA THR A 53 4.41 0.38 17.09
C THR A 53 3.65 -0.34 15.97
N ALA A 54 3.65 0.19 14.75
CA ALA A 54 3.08 -0.53 13.60
C ALA A 54 3.99 -1.69 13.19
N LYS A 55 3.37 -2.78 12.71
CA LYS A 55 4.08 -4.01 12.34
C LYS A 55 3.73 -4.42 10.93
N ILE A 56 4.70 -4.96 10.21
CA ILE A 56 4.44 -5.72 8.99
C ILE A 56 4.22 -7.17 9.40
N VAL A 57 3.05 -7.71 9.08
CA VAL A 57 2.67 -9.10 9.37
C VAL A 57 2.58 -9.90 8.09
N THR A 58 2.74 -11.21 8.19
CA THR A 58 2.59 -12.15 7.07
C THR A 58 1.19 -12.73 6.99
N ASP A 59 0.49 -12.89 8.13
CA ASP A 59 -0.87 -13.42 8.17
C ASP A 59 -1.91 -12.30 7.98
N PRO A 60 -2.69 -12.32 6.88
CA PRO A 60 -3.72 -11.32 6.62
C PRO A 60 -4.80 -11.23 7.70
N LYS A 61 -5.02 -12.30 8.47
CA LYS A 61 -6.02 -12.32 9.56
C LYS A 61 -5.70 -11.34 10.68
N ASN A 62 -4.45 -10.94 10.80
CA ASN A 62 -4.00 -9.99 11.82
C ASN A 62 -3.91 -8.56 11.30
N ALA A 63 -4.28 -8.30 10.04
CA ALA A 63 -4.01 -7.02 9.38
C ALA A 63 -5.16 -6.01 9.55
N ASN A 64 -4.79 -4.78 9.94
CA ASN A 64 -5.66 -3.60 9.89
C ASN A 64 -5.58 -2.91 8.52
N VAL A 65 -4.44 -3.05 7.84
CA VAL A 65 -4.22 -2.53 6.48
C VAL A 65 -3.67 -3.66 5.62
N ALA A 66 -4.29 -3.93 4.48
CA ALA A 66 -3.78 -4.87 3.49
C ALA A 66 -3.45 -4.11 2.21
N VAL A 67 -2.32 -4.42 1.57
CA VAL A 67 -1.96 -3.88 0.26
C VAL A 67 -1.72 -5.05 -0.69
N LEU A 68 -2.61 -5.21 -1.66
CA LEU A 68 -2.51 -6.19 -2.72
C LEU A 68 -1.94 -5.54 -3.97
N PHE A 69 -0.77 -5.99 -4.42
CA PHE A 69 -0.18 -5.58 -5.68
C PHE A 69 -0.57 -6.57 -6.78
N ALA A 70 -0.99 -6.06 -7.92
CA ALA A 70 -1.29 -6.87 -9.09
C ALA A 70 -0.79 -6.17 -10.35
N TYR A 71 -0.18 -6.92 -11.26
CA TYR A 71 0.24 -6.42 -12.57
C TYR A 71 -0.84 -6.63 -13.63
N SER A 72 -1.78 -7.55 -13.40
CA SER A 72 -2.87 -7.83 -14.34
C SER A 72 -4.22 -8.09 -13.67
N VAL A 73 -5.30 -8.00 -14.46
CA VAL A 73 -6.66 -8.38 -14.05
C VAL A 73 -6.70 -9.85 -13.60
N ALA A 74 -6.02 -10.74 -14.32
CA ALA A 74 -5.97 -12.15 -13.98
C ALA A 74 -5.35 -12.41 -12.60
N GLU A 75 -4.22 -11.75 -12.29
CA GLU A 75 -3.59 -11.80 -10.97
C GLU A 75 -4.51 -11.22 -9.90
N LEU A 76 -5.11 -10.06 -10.17
CA LEU A 76 -6.00 -9.40 -9.23
C LEU A 76 -7.18 -10.31 -8.85
N VAL A 77 -7.85 -10.91 -9.83
CA VAL A 77 -8.98 -11.82 -9.59
C VAL A 77 -8.55 -13.05 -8.81
N ARG A 78 -7.40 -13.65 -9.14
CA ARG A 78 -6.85 -14.83 -8.48
C ARG A 78 -6.59 -14.57 -6.99
N ASP A 79 -5.98 -13.44 -6.67
CA ASP A 79 -5.45 -13.18 -5.33
C ASP A 79 -6.43 -12.39 -4.45
N PHE A 80 -7.32 -11.60 -5.05
CA PHE A 80 -8.31 -10.81 -4.31
C PHE A 80 -9.26 -11.69 -3.50
N ARG A 81 -9.85 -12.72 -4.10
CA ARG A 81 -10.86 -13.56 -3.42
C ARG A 81 -10.33 -14.23 -2.14
N PRO A 82 -9.21 -14.97 -2.15
CA PRO A 82 -8.68 -15.58 -0.93
C PRO A 82 -8.26 -14.53 0.10
N LEU A 83 -7.65 -13.42 -0.34
CA LEU A 83 -7.28 -12.33 0.56
C LEU A 83 -8.51 -11.72 1.23
N ALA A 84 -9.50 -11.29 0.45
CA ALA A 84 -10.74 -10.69 0.95
C ALA A 84 -11.50 -11.62 1.91
N LYS A 85 -11.38 -12.94 1.77
CA LYS A 85 -11.94 -13.90 2.75
C LYS A 85 -11.14 -13.97 4.06
N ALA A 86 -9.83 -13.82 4.00
CA ALA A 86 -8.95 -13.89 5.17
C ALA A 86 -8.91 -12.59 5.99
N LEU A 87 -9.21 -11.44 5.37
CA LEU A 87 -9.14 -10.15 6.06
C LEU A 87 -10.23 -9.99 7.12
N PRO A 88 -9.90 -9.45 8.30
CA PRO A 88 -10.88 -9.02 9.30
C PRO A 88 -11.93 -8.06 8.73
N GLU A 89 -13.03 -7.90 9.48
CA GLU A 89 -14.12 -7.03 9.07
C GLU A 89 -13.69 -5.56 8.96
N LYS A 90 -12.88 -5.09 9.91
CA LYS A 90 -12.39 -3.71 10.02
C LYS A 90 -10.98 -3.57 9.43
N THR A 91 -10.83 -3.92 8.16
CA THR A 91 -9.56 -3.79 7.43
C THR A 91 -9.70 -2.80 6.27
N ALA A 92 -8.70 -1.93 6.13
CA ALA A 92 -8.51 -1.12 4.93
C ALA A 92 -7.77 -1.96 3.89
N LEU A 93 -8.41 -2.26 2.77
CA LEU A 93 -7.81 -3.00 1.66
C LEU A 93 -7.39 -2.04 0.55
N TRP A 94 -6.10 -1.90 0.32
CA TRP A 94 -5.53 -1.23 -0.83
C TRP A 94 -5.30 -2.23 -1.95
N ILE A 95 -5.79 -1.93 -3.15
CA ILE A 95 -5.40 -2.61 -4.38
C ILE A 95 -4.49 -1.67 -5.14
N ALA A 96 -3.28 -2.14 -5.42
CA ALA A 96 -2.22 -1.41 -6.09
C ALA A 96 -1.98 -1.95 -7.50
N TRP A 97 -1.93 -1.06 -8.48
CA TRP A 97 -1.65 -1.39 -9.88
C TRP A 97 -0.62 -0.44 -10.48
N PRO A 98 0.15 -0.86 -11.51
CA PRO A 98 1.11 0.02 -12.17
C PRO A 98 0.39 1.16 -12.88
N LYS A 99 0.93 2.38 -12.76
CA LYS A 99 0.45 3.53 -13.51
C LYS A 99 0.78 3.34 -14.98
N LYS A 100 -0.10 3.85 -15.86
CA LYS A 100 0.19 3.94 -17.30
C LYS A 100 1.51 4.67 -17.60
N ALA A 101 1.85 5.68 -16.80
CA ALA A 101 3.09 6.45 -16.93
C ALA A 101 4.36 5.73 -16.42
N SER A 102 4.23 4.60 -15.73
CA SER A 102 5.37 3.88 -15.16
C SER A 102 6.17 3.07 -16.18
N GLY A 103 5.63 2.86 -17.39
CA GLY A 103 6.23 2.00 -18.42
C GLY A 103 6.06 0.49 -18.16
N VAL A 104 5.50 0.09 -17.02
CA VAL A 104 5.19 -1.31 -16.71
C VAL A 104 3.91 -1.72 -17.45
N ALA A 105 3.97 -2.82 -18.20
CA ALA A 105 2.81 -3.36 -18.90
C ALA A 105 1.75 -3.83 -17.92
N THR A 106 0.51 -3.39 -18.12
CA THR A 106 -0.64 -3.78 -17.31
C THR A 106 -1.94 -3.59 -18.09
N ASP A 107 -2.93 -4.44 -17.83
CA ASP A 107 -4.32 -4.28 -18.27
C ASP A 107 -5.21 -3.67 -17.16
N LEU A 108 -4.63 -3.28 -16.03
CA LEU A 108 -5.32 -2.66 -14.91
C LEU A 108 -5.39 -1.14 -15.06
N ASN A 109 -6.51 -0.59 -14.60
CA ASN A 109 -6.68 0.83 -14.36
C ASN A 109 -7.64 1.03 -13.17
N GLU A 110 -7.85 2.28 -12.76
CA GLU A 110 -8.71 2.60 -11.61
C GLU A 110 -10.12 2.03 -11.76
N ASN A 111 -10.73 2.13 -12.95
CA ASN A 111 -12.11 1.68 -13.16
C ASN A 111 -12.21 0.16 -13.03
N VAL A 112 -11.27 -0.59 -13.61
CA VAL A 112 -11.25 -2.06 -13.49
C VAL A 112 -11.10 -2.50 -12.04
N VAL A 113 -10.21 -1.83 -11.29
CA VAL A 113 -10.00 -2.12 -9.86
C VAL A 113 -11.25 -1.76 -9.04
N ARG A 114 -11.87 -0.61 -9.31
CA ARG A 114 -13.12 -0.16 -8.66
C ARG A 114 -14.25 -1.15 -8.92
N GLU A 115 -14.51 -1.49 -10.17
CA GLU A 115 -15.58 -2.41 -10.57
C GLU A 115 -15.44 -3.76 -9.89
N LEU A 116 -14.23 -4.33 -9.85
CA LEU A 116 -13.97 -5.60 -9.16
C LEU A 116 -14.27 -5.53 -7.66
N GLY A 117 -13.84 -4.46 -6.99
CA GLY A 117 -14.08 -4.26 -5.56
C GLY A 117 -15.57 -4.10 -5.25
N LEU A 118 -16.27 -3.24 -6.00
CA LEU A 118 -17.70 -2.99 -5.85
C LEU A 118 -18.53 -4.26 -6.08
N ALA A 119 -18.24 -5.02 -7.15
CA ALA A 119 -18.89 -6.29 -7.45
C ALA A 119 -18.69 -7.34 -6.34
N SER A 120 -17.62 -7.19 -5.56
CA SER A 120 -17.29 -8.08 -4.44
C SER A 120 -17.84 -7.61 -3.09
N GLY A 121 -18.69 -6.58 -3.06
CA GLY A 121 -19.30 -6.05 -1.83
C GLY A 121 -18.39 -5.14 -1.01
N TRP A 122 -17.35 -4.59 -1.62
CA TRP A 122 -16.49 -3.56 -1.04
C TRP A 122 -16.91 -2.18 -1.54
N VAL A 123 -16.50 -1.14 -0.84
CA VAL A 123 -16.74 0.26 -1.22
C VAL A 123 -15.42 1.00 -1.21
N ASP A 124 -15.06 1.65 -2.31
CA ASP A 124 -13.89 2.50 -2.38
C ASP A 124 -14.15 3.87 -1.72
N TYR A 125 -13.13 4.44 -1.09
CA TYR A 125 -13.26 5.75 -0.43
C TYR A 125 -12.02 6.63 -0.53
N LYS A 126 -10.89 6.09 -1.02
CA LYS A 126 -9.64 6.84 -1.13
C LYS A 126 -8.77 6.28 -2.23
N VAL A 127 -8.19 7.15 -3.05
CA VAL A 127 -7.17 6.82 -4.03
C VAL A 127 -5.89 7.59 -3.73
N CYS A 128 -4.73 7.02 -3.98
CA CYS A 128 -3.46 7.74 -3.93
C CYS A 128 -2.40 7.16 -4.87
N ALA A 129 -1.41 7.98 -5.23
CA ALA A 129 -0.14 7.47 -5.72
C ALA A 129 0.66 6.90 -4.55
N ILE A 130 1.05 5.63 -4.65
CA ILE A 130 1.91 4.96 -3.68
C ILE A 130 3.36 5.41 -3.89
N ASP A 131 3.83 5.34 -5.12
CA ASP A 131 5.14 5.82 -5.55
C ASP A 131 5.09 6.19 -7.04
N GLU A 132 6.23 6.26 -7.73
CA GLU A 132 6.32 6.56 -9.17
C GLU A 132 5.68 5.47 -10.05
N THR A 133 5.72 4.21 -9.59
CA THR A 133 5.24 3.04 -10.33
C THR A 133 3.79 2.74 -10.04
N TRP A 134 3.35 2.83 -8.79
CA TRP A 134 2.07 2.27 -8.32
C TRP A 134 1.04 3.35 -7.96
N SER A 135 -0.19 3.15 -8.42
CA SER A 135 -1.39 3.77 -7.87
C SER A 135 -2.08 2.79 -6.93
N GLY A 136 -2.80 3.30 -5.93
CA GLY A 136 -3.56 2.49 -4.99
C GLY A 136 -4.98 3.03 -4.79
N LEU A 137 -5.96 2.13 -4.77
CA LEU A 137 -7.35 2.41 -4.43
C LEU A 137 -7.71 1.64 -3.15
N CYS A 138 -8.25 2.34 -2.17
CA CYS A 138 -8.55 1.84 -0.85
C CYS A 138 -10.04 1.56 -0.71
N PHE A 139 -10.33 0.38 -0.17
CA PHE A 139 -11.65 -0.17 0.03
C PHE A 139 -11.91 -0.49 1.49
N ALA A 140 -13.18 -0.40 1.88
CA ALA A 140 -13.71 -0.96 3.11
C ALA A 140 -14.83 -1.95 2.77
N ARG A 141 -15.07 -2.93 3.64
CA ARG A 141 -16.25 -3.79 3.49
C ARG A 141 -17.51 -2.95 3.61
N LYS A 142 -18.49 -3.18 2.74
CA LYS A 142 -19.82 -2.59 2.90
C LYS A 142 -20.41 -3.12 4.21
N LYS A 143 -20.85 -2.22 5.10
CA LYS A 143 -21.68 -2.61 6.23
C LYS A 143 -23.04 -3.03 5.67
N ASN A 144 -23.41 -4.29 5.90
CA ASN A 144 -24.79 -4.74 5.70
C ASN A 144 -25.63 -4.32 6.90
#